data_AF-A0A2V5V8I2-F1
#
_entry.id   AF-A0A2V5V8I2-F1
#
_cell.length_a   1.000
_cell.length_b   1.000
_cell.length_c   1.000
_cell.angle_alpha   90.00
_cell.angle_beta   90.00
_cell.angle_gamma   90.00
#
_symmetry.space_group_name_H-M   'P 1'
#
loop_
_entity.id
_entity.type
_entity.pdbx_description
1 polymer ?
#
loop_
_entity_poly.entity_id
_entity_poly.type
_entity_poly.pdbx_seq_one_letter_code
_entity_poly.pdbx_strand_id
1 'polypeptide(L)'
;MIARVPRSPRKKRIVILGGGFGGVYAAIHLKKLLARQSAVEICLVSRDNFFLFTPMLHEIAASDLEITNIVNPLRKLLHKVDVMVGDVNEIDLPNKRVLISRGYRNDSQQVDYDHLVIALGSITNFYNLPGFSELALAMKSLPDAIRLRAQIIRHLEEANS
;
A
#
# COMPACT_ATOMS: atom_id res chain seq x y z
N MET A 1 15.03 17.57 -8.00
CA MET A 1 14.17 18.75 -7.78
C MET A 1 12.91 18.26 -7.08
N ILE A 2 12.59 18.75 -5.89
CA ILE A 2 11.41 18.26 -5.13
C ILE A 2 10.18 18.99 -5.63
N ALA A 3 9.24 18.27 -6.23
CA ALA A 3 7.98 18.85 -6.68
C ALA A 3 7.01 18.99 -5.49
N ARG A 4 6.42 20.17 -5.32
CA ARG A 4 5.41 20.41 -4.28
C ARG A 4 4.03 20.32 -4.91
N VAL A 5 3.11 19.55 -4.31
CA VAL A 5 1.70 19.57 -4.75
C VAL A 5 1.08 20.88 -4.28
N PRO A 6 0.56 21.73 -5.19
CA PRO A 6 0.00 23.01 -4.80
C PRO A 6 -1.23 22.80 -3.91
N ARG A 7 -1.27 23.54 -2.79
CA ARG A 7 -2.46 23.62 -1.92
C ARG A 7 -3.57 24.36 -2.67
N SER A 8 -4.74 23.76 -2.77
CA SER A 8 -5.97 24.53 -3.04
C SER A 8 -6.27 25.43 -1.83
N PRO A 9 -6.87 26.63 -2.00
CA PRO A 9 -7.10 27.51 -0.86
C PRO A 9 -8.08 26.87 0.14
N ARG A 10 -7.61 26.70 1.40
CA ARG A 10 -8.35 26.40 2.65
C ARG A 10 -9.17 25.08 2.75
N LYS A 11 -8.67 23.94 2.28
CA LYS A 11 -9.16 22.64 2.79
C LYS A 11 -8.18 22.04 3.79
N LYS A 12 -8.68 21.63 4.96
CA LYS A 12 -7.91 20.82 5.93
C LYS A 12 -7.61 19.47 5.28
N ARG A 13 -6.37 19.01 5.35
CA ARG A 13 -5.94 17.79 4.68
C ARG A 13 -5.63 16.67 5.66
N ILE A 14 -6.30 15.54 5.47
CA ILE A 14 -6.02 14.29 6.19
C ILE A 14 -5.24 13.39 5.24
N VAL A 15 -3.99 13.09 5.59
CA VAL A 15 -3.15 12.17 4.82
C VAL A 15 -3.14 10.81 5.51
N ILE A 16 -3.43 9.76 4.76
CA ILE A 16 -3.42 8.37 5.20
C ILE A 16 -2.27 7.67 4.49
N LEU A 17 -1.35 7.06 5.24
CA LEU A 17 -0.21 6.34 4.70
C LEU A 17 -0.47 4.84 4.75
N GLY A 18 -0.56 4.20 3.59
CA GLY A 18 -0.78 2.76 3.42
C GLY A 18 -2.16 2.42 2.83
N GLY A 19 -2.17 1.63 1.76
CA GLY A 19 -3.38 1.12 1.08
C GLY A 19 -3.87 -0.26 1.55
N GLY A 20 -3.41 -0.72 2.72
CA GLY A 20 -3.87 -1.98 3.33
C GLY A 20 -5.19 -1.82 4.11
N PHE A 21 -5.52 -2.81 4.95
CA PHE A 21 -6.75 -2.80 5.76
C PHE A 21 -6.91 -1.51 6.57
N GLY A 22 -5.94 -1.16 7.40
CA GLY A 22 -6.05 0.03 8.26
C GLY A 22 -6.32 1.32 7.49
N GLY A 23 -5.58 1.55 6.41
CA GLY A 23 -5.70 2.79 5.63
C GLY A 23 -6.97 2.86 4.79
N VAL A 24 -7.34 1.75 4.13
CA VAL A 24 -8.56 1.70 3.31
C VAL A 24 -9.82 1.85 4.17
N TYR A 25 -9.92 1.11 5.27
CA TYR A 25 -11.08 1.24 6.16
C TYR A 25 -11.10 2.61 6.85
N ALA A 26 -9.96 3.15 7.29
CA ALA A 26 -9.89 4.52 7.79
C ALA A 26 -10.39 5.54 6.76
N ALA A 27 -9.97 5.44 5.50
CA ALA A 27 -10.44 6.31 4.42
C ALA A 27 -11.95 6.20 4.19
N ILE A 28 -12.50 4.97 4.17
CA ILE A 28 -13.94 4.72 4.02
C ILE A 28 -14.72 5.36 5.17
N HIS A 29 -14.26 5.18 6.42
CA HIS A 29 -14.93 5.71 7.60
C HIS A 29 -14.84 7.25 7.67
N LEU A 30 -13.66 7.82 7.45
CA LEU A 30 -13.45 9.27 7.41
C LEU A 30 -14.29 9.93 6.31
N LYS A 31 -14.34 9.32 5.11
CA LYS A 31 -15.20 9.80 4.02
C LYS A 31 -16.67 9.86 4.44
N LYS A 32 -17.18 8.81 5.11
CA LYS A 32 -18.58 8.78 5.58
C LYS A 32 -18.83 9.84 6.66
N LEU A 33 -17.92 9.93 7.63
CA LEU A 33 -18.01 10.87 8.75
C LEU A 33 -17.98 12.34 8.28
N LEU A 34 -17.14 12.63 7.28
CA LEU A 34 -16.87 13.99 6.79
C LEU A 34 -17.61 14.31 5.49
N ALA A 35 -18.60 13.50 5.10
CA ALA A 35 -19.29 13.61 3.81
C ALA A 35 -19.93 14.99 3.53
N ARG A 36 -20.28 15.74 4.60
CA ARG A 36 -20.88 17.08 4.53
C ARG A 36 -19.87 18.22 4.73
N GLN A 37 -18.58 17.91 4.97
CA GLN A 37 -17.54 18.90 5.22
C GLN A 37 -16.75 19.18 3.95
N SER A 38 -17.18 20.19 3.19
CA SER A 38 -16.51 20.60 1.94
C SER A 38 -15.11 21.18 2.15
N ALA A 39 -14.80 21.61 3.38
CA ALA A 39 -13.52 22.16 3.81
C ALA A 39 -12.49 21.09 4.23
N VAL A 40 -12.74 19.80 3.98
CA VAL A 40 -11.79 18.72 4.27
C VAL A 40 -11.48 17.92 3.00
N GLU A 41 -10.21 17.57 2.84
CA GLU A 41 -9.70 16.68 1.80
C GLU A 41 -9.03 15.47 2.46
N ILE A 42 -9.33 14.27 1.94
CA ILE A 42 -8.70 13.01 2.36
C ILE A 42 -7.81 12.55 1.21
N CYS A 43 -6.54 12.30 1.52
CA CYS A 43 -5.56 11.77 0.58
C CYS A 43 -4.98 10.48 1.16
N LEU A 44 -5.00 9.40 0.38
CA LEU A 44 -4.35 8.13 0.71
C LEU A 44 -3.12 7.94 -0.17
N VAL A 45 -1.97 7.78 0.47
CA VAL A 45 -0.70 7.43 -0.17
C VAL A 45 -0.47 5.94 -0.02
N SER A 46 -0.21 5.23 -1.11
CA SER A 46 0.08 3.79 -1.10
C SER A 46 1.11 3.45 -2.15
N ARG A 47 2.00 2.49 -1.86
CA ARG A 47 2.93 1.93 -2.85
C ARG A 47 2.16 1.32 -4.02
N ASP A 48 1.16 0.50 -3.71
CA ASP A 48 0.32 -0.16 -4.69
C ASP A 48 -0.93 0.66 -5.01
N ASN A 49 -1.44 0.53 -6.24
CA ASN A 49 -2.68 1.17 -6.70
C ASN A 49 -3.95 0.34 -6.38
N PHE A 50 -3.78 -0.79 -5.69
CA PHE A 50 -4.86 -1.71 -5.29
C PHE A 50 -4.77 -2.03 -3.79
N PHE A 51 -5.92 -2.35 -3.21
CA PHE A 51 -6.05 -3.01 -1.92
C PHE A 51 -5.86 -4.52 -2.11
N LEU A 52 -5.03 -5.14 -1.29
CA LEU A 52 -4.80 -6.59 -1.26
C LEU A 52 -5.51 -7.21 -0.06
N PHE A 53 -6.41 -8.16 -0.32
CA PHE A 53 -7.05 -8.96 0.72
C PHE A 53 -6.10 -10.09 1.16
N THR A 54 -5.13 -9.73 1.99
CA THR A 54 -4.05 -10.63 2.44
C THR A 54 -4.51 -11.97 3.05
N PRO A 55 -5.69 -12.10 3.71
CA PRO A 55 -6.14 -13.40 4.22
C PRO A 55 -6.24 -14.50 3.16
N MET A 56 -6.47 -14.15 1.89
CA MET A 56 -6.62 -15.11 0.78
C MET A 56 -5.34 -15.28 -0.05
N LEU A 57 -4.18 -14.80 0.42
CA LEU A 57 -2.92 -14.94 -0.33
C LEU A 57 -2.50 -16.40 -0.53
N HIS A 58 -2.80 -17.27 0.44
CA HIS A 58 -2.47 -18.69 0.37
C HIS A 58 -3.21 -19.41 -0.77
N GLU A 59 -4.48 -19.04 -1.03
CA GLU A 59 -5.28 -19.55 -2.14
C GLU A 59 -4.66 -19.20 -3.51
N ILE A 60 -4.04 -18.02 -3.64
CA ILE A 60 -3.29 -17.66 -4.86
C ILE A 60 -2.04 -18.53 -5.02
N ALA A 61 -1.34 -18.82 -3.92
CA ALA A 61 -0.16 -19.67 -3.94
C ALA A 61 -0.52 -21.13 -4.29
N ALA A 62 -1.68 -21.60 -3.83
CA ALA A 62 -2.24 -22.91 -4.17
C ALA A 62 -2.81 -22.99 -5.60
N SER A 63 -3.06 -21.85 -6.25
CA SER A 63 -3.78 -21.73 -7.54
C SER A 63 -5.28 -22.02 -7.46
N ASP A 64 -5.86 -21.97 -6.27
CA ASP A 64 -7.30 -22.14 -6.05
C ASP A 64 -8.09 -20.88 -6.40
N LEU A 65 -7.43 -19.71 -6.37
CA LEU A 65 -8.01 -18.42 -6.75
C LEU A 65 -7.15 -17.65 -7.76
N GLU A 66 -7.82 -16.82 -8.57
CA GLU A 66 -7.15 -15.86 -9.44
C GLU A 66 -6.82 -14.58 -8.67
N ILE A 67 -5.74 -13.91 -9.09
CA ILE A 67 -5.24 -12.67 -8.46
C ILE A 67 -6.35 -11.62 -8.36
N THR A 68 -7.14 -11.49 -9.44
CA THR A 68 -8.22 -10.51 -9.56
C THR A 68 -9.34 -10.72 -8.54
N ASN A 69 -9.43 -11.92 -7.91
CA ASN A 69 -10.39 -12.17 -6.84
C ASN A 69 -9.99 -11.53 -5.50
N ILE A 70 -8.70 -11.26 -5.28
CA ILE A 70 -8.19 -10.78 -3.98
C ILE A 70 -7.63 -9.35 -4.02
N VAL A 71 -7.62 -8.72 -5.20
CA VAL A 71 -7.18 -7.33 -5.37
C VAL A 71 -8.33 -6.43 -5.78
N ASN A 72 -8.35 -5.21 -5.25
CA ASN A 72 -9.36 -4.21 -5.58
C ASN A 72 -8.71 -2.86 -5.87
N PRO A 73 -8.92 -2.24 -7.05
CA PRO A 73 -8.33 -0.94 -7.34
C PRO A 73 -8.72 0.12 -6.30
N LEU A 74 -7.74 0.79 -5.70
CA LEU A 74 -7.98 1.76 -4.61
C LEU A 74 -8.88 2.90 -5.07
N ARG A 75 -8.71 3.38 -6.31
CA ARG A 75 -9.55 4.45 -6.88
C ARG A 75 -11.01 4.05 -7.06
N LYS A 76 -11.29 2.74 -7.23
CA LYS A 76 -12.65 2.20 -7.31
C LYS A 76 -13.25 2.05 -5.91
N LEU A 77 -12.46 1.59 -4.93
CA LEU A 77 -12.94 1.49 -3.54
C LEU A 77 -13.17 2.87 -2.89
N LEU A 78 -12.29 3.82 -3.20
CA LEU A 78 -12.17 5.09 -2.48
C LEU A 78 -12.61 6.29 -3.33
N HIS A 79 -13.80 6.20 -3.94
CA HIS A 79 -14.38 7.33 -4.66
C HIS A 79 -14.42 8.59 -3.77
N LYS A 80 -14.01 9.75 -4.31
CA LYS A 80 -13.91 11.05 -3.60
C LYS A 80 -12.80 11.14 -2.55
N VAL A 81 -11.90 10.16 -2.48
CA VAL A 81 -10.62 10.26 -1.77
C VAL A 81 -9.53 10.41 -2.83
N ASP A 82 -8.59 11.32 -2.62
CA ASP A 82 -7.42 11.41 -3.49
C ASP A 82 -6.49 10.22 -3.23
N VAL A 83 -6.06 9.52 -4.27
CA VAL A 83 -5.18 8.34 -4.15
C VAL A 83 -3.88 8.66 -4.86
N MET A 84 -2.80 8.73 -4.08
CA MET A 84 -1.44 8.92 -4.55
C MET A 84 -0.70 7.59 -4.51
N VAL A 85 -0.24 7.14 -5.67
CA VAL A 85 0.61 5.96 -5.79
C VAL A 85 2.07 6.41 -5.66
N GLY A 86 2.79 5.84 -4.71
CA GLY A 86 4.18 6.15 -4.42
C GLY A 86 4.68 5.58 -3.10
N ASP A 87 5.99 5.46 -2.96
CA ASP A 87 6.66 5.04 -1.73
C ASP A 87 6.78 6.19 -0.76
N VAL A 88 6.48 5.93 0.52
CA VAL A 88 6.74 6.88 1.61
C VAL A 88 8.18 6.68 2.08
N ASN A 89 9.01 7.70 1.91
CA ASN A 89 10.42 7.63 2.29
C ASN A 89 10.68 8.28 3.66
N GLU A 90 9.95 9.35 3.98
CA GLU A 90 10.19 10.13 5.20
C GLU A 90 8.89 10.72 5.73
N ILE A 91 8.74 10.75 7.06
CA ILE A 91 7.65 11.41 7.76
C ILE A 91 8.26 12.49 8.65
N ASP A 92 8.13 13.74 8.26
CA ASP A 92 8.61 14.90 9.00
C ASP A 92 7.47 15.48 9.85
N LEU A 93 7.39 14.98 11.09
CA LEU A 93 6.37 15.38 12.05
C LEU A 93 6.47 16.87 12.45
N PRO A 94 7.67 17.45 12.72
CA PRO A 94 7.79 18.86 13.05
C PRO A 94 7.22 19.79 11.96
N ASN A 95 7.49 19.50 10.69
CA ASN A 95 7.03 20.32 9.57
C ASN A 95 5.68 19.87 8.99
N LYS A 96 5.06 18.82 9.55
CA LYS A 96 3.80 18.22 9.11
C LYS A 96 3.77 17.89 7.61
N ARG A 97 4.80 17.19 7.15
CA ARG A 97 4.94 16.78 5.75
C ARG A 97 5.46 15.36 5.62
N VAL A 98 5.12 14.73 4.49
CA VAL A 98 5.61 13.40 4.12
C VAL A 98 6.36 13.52 2.80
N LEU A 99 7.53 12.91 2.72
CA LEU A 99 8.28 12.78 1.47
C LEU A 99 7.91 11.46 0.81
N ILE A 100 7.44 11.54 -0.43
CA ILE A 100 7.08 10.37 -1.22
C ILE A 100 7.88 10.35 -2.52
N SER A 101 8.17 9.17 -3.04
CA SER A 101 8.69 9.03 -4.40
C SER A 101 7.63 8.48 -5.34
N ARG A 102 7.54 9.03 -6.55
CA ARG A 102 6.51 8.66 -7.52
C ARG A 102 7.09 8.39 -8.90
N GLY A 103 6.37 7.53 -9.63
CA GLY A 103 6.65 7.23 -11.03
C GLY A 103 7.97 6.48 -11.25
N TYR A 104 8.25 6.16 -12.52
CA TYR A 104 9.45 5.42 -12.90
C TYR A 104 10.77 6.15 -12.60
N ARG A 105 10.74 7.49 -12.58
CA ARG A 105 11.92 8.33 -12.29
C ARG A 105 12.19 8.51 -10.80
N ASN A 106 11.34 7.94 -9.95
CA ASN A 106 11.42 8.07 -8.49
C ASN A 106 11.46 9.54 -8.05
N ASP A 107 10.65 10.38 -8.71
CA ASP A 107 10.63 11.82 -8.48
C ASP A 107 10.11 12.07 -7.07
N SER A 108 10.91 12.80 -6.29
CA SER A 108 10.59 13.12 -4.91
C SER A 108 9.55 14.22 -4.85
N GLN A 109 8.49 13.97 -4.10
CA GLN A 109 7.35 14.87 -3.95
C GLN A 109 7.02 15.04 -2.47
N GLN A 110 6.75 16.27 -2.06
CA GLN A 110 6.31 16.58 -0.69
C GLN A 110 4.78 16.63 -0.60
N VAL A 111 4.25 16.04 0.46
CA VAL A 111 2.83 15.99 0.80
C VAL A 111 2.62 16.58 2.20
N ASP A 112 2.18 17.84 2.26
CA ASP A 112 1.81 18.51 3.50
C ASP A 112 0.47 17.97 4.04
N TYR A 113 0.32 17.92 5.37
CA TYR A 113 -0.91 17.47 6.04
C TYR A 113 -1.29 18.33 7.26
N ASP A 114 -2.57 18.30 7.63
CA ASP A 114 -3.05 18.81 8.92
C ASP A 114 -3.24 17.68 9.94
N HIS A 115 -3.70 16.52 9.46
CA HIS A 115 -3.79 15.27 10.22
C HIS A 115 -3.14 14.12 9.44
N LEU A 116 -2.46 13.23 10.17
CA LEU A 116 -1.77 12.07 9.61
C LEU A 116 -2.32 10.79 10.23
N VAL A 117 -2.66 9.82 9.38
CA VAL A 117 -2.97 8.44 9.77
C VAL A 117 -1.88 7.53 9.25
N ILE A 118 -1.15 6.85 10.14
CA ILE A 118 -0.07 5.93 9.77
C ILE A 118 -0.64 4.51 9.78
N ALA A 119 -0.80 3.92 8.60
CA ALA A 119 -1.33 2.57 8.38
C ALA A 119 -0.45 1.78 7.39
N LEU A 120 0.87 1.96 7.48
CA LEU A 120 1.89 1.40 6.57
C LEU A 120 2.05 -0.13 6.66
N GLY A 121 1.37 -0.77 7.61
CA GLY A 121 1.48 -2.22 7.83
C GLY A 121 2.80 -2.61 8.46
N SER A 122 3.29 -3.80 8.11
CA SER A 122 4.54 -4.36 8.62
C SER A 122 5.21 -5.27 7.59
N ILE A 123 6.52 -5.44 7.71
CA ILE A 123 7.30 -6.37 6.89
C ILE A 123 7.47 -7.72 7.57
N THR A 124 7.93 -8.74 6.84
CA THR A 124 8.32 -10.02 7.43
C THR A 124 9.64 -9.83 8.17
N ASN A 125 9.72 -10.32 9.41
CA ASN A 125 10.95 -10.28 10.19
C ASN A 125 11.55 -11.69 10.24
N PHE A 126 12.75 -11.85 9.69
CA PHE A 126 13.50 -13.11 9.73
C PHE A 126 14.40 -13.25 10.96
N TYR A 127 14.34 -12.30 11.91
CA TYR A 127 15.09 -12.30 13.17
C TYR A 127 16.62 -12.49 13.01
N ASN A 128 17.17 -12.08 11.86
CA ASN A 128 18.57 -12.27 11.48
C ASN A 128 19.05 -13.73 11.62
N LEU A 129 18.15 -14.69 11.46
CA LEU A 129 18.51 -16.10 11.43
C LEU A 129 19.33 -16.39 10.17
N PRO A 130 20.56 -16.93 10.29
CA PRO A 130 21.42 -17.19 9.14
C PRO A 130 20.73 -18.07 8.09
N GLY A 131 20.80 -17.68 6.82
CA GLY A 131 20.21 -18.40 5.68
C GLY A 131 18.69 -18.28 5.53
N PHE A 132 17.94 -17.76 6.52
CA PHE A 132 16.47 -17.71 6.42
C PHE A 132 15.98 -16.71 5.36
N SER A 133 16.58 -15.52 5.27
CA SER A 133 16.19 -14.54 4.24
C SER A 133 16.49 -15.00 2.82
N GLU A 134 17.40 -15.97 2.66
CA GLU A 134 17.83 -16.51 1.37
C GLU A 134 16.98 -17.73 0.96
N LEU A 135 16.63 -18.58 1.93
CA LEU A 135 15.97 -19.86 1.70
C LEU A 135 14.46 -19.83 1.94
N ALA A 136 13.98 -19.01 2.87
CA ALA A 136 12.57 -18.95 3.21
C ALA A 136 11.79 -18.03 2.26
N LEU A 137 10.54 -18.38 2.02
CA LEU A 137 9.59 -17.54 1.30
C LEU A 137 8.67 -16.83 2.29
N ALA A 138 8.55 -15.52 2.14
CA ALA A 138 7.52 -14.76 2.83
C ALA A 138 6.12 -15.10 2.25
N MET A 139 5.07 -14.64 2.92
CA MET A 139 3.69 -14.71 2.44
C MET A 139 2.92 -13.44 2.86
N LYS A 140 3.38 -12.27 2.41
CA LYS A 140 2.79 -10.97 2.77
C LYS A 140 2.33 -10.15 1.58
N SER A 141 2.83 -10.45 0.39
CA SER A 141 2.57 -9.70 -0.83
C SER A 141 2.11 -10.63 -1.95
N LEU A 142 1.52 -10.03 -2.99
CA LEU A 142 1.14 -10.78 -4.18
C LEU A 142 2.36 -11.41 -4.89
N PRO A 143 3.50 -10.72 -5.05
CA PRO A 143 4.74 -11.35 -5.53
C PRO A 143 5.18 -12.55 -4.70
N ASP A 144 5.00 -12.53 -3.38
CA ASP A 144 5.35 -13.66 -2.52
C ASP A 144 4.53 -14.92 -2.89
N ALA A 145 3.21 -14.78 -3.01
CA ALA A 145 2.33 -15.89 -3.37
C ALA A 145 2.65 -16.45 -4.76
N ILE A 146 2.89 -15.57 -5.74
CA ILE A 146 3.27 -15.97 -7.11
C ILE A 146 4.61 -16.72 -7.08
N ARG A 147 5.59 -16.23 -6.32
CA ARG A 147 6.91 -16.86 -6.18
C ARG A 147 6.79 -18.24 -5.54
N LEU A 148 5.99 -18.39 -4.48
CA LEU A 148 5.76 -19.69 -3.85
C LEU A 148 5.14 -20.69 -4.84
N ARG A 149 4.09 -20.28 -5.56
CA ARG A 149 3.45 -21.11 -6.58
C ARG A 149 4.45 -21.58 -7.64
N ALA A 150 5.23 -20.65 -8.19
CA ALA A 150 6.22 -20.97 -9.22
C ALA A 150 7.29 -21.94 -8.71
N GLN A 151 7.73 -21.77 -7.46
CA GLN A 151 8.71 -22.67 -6.84
C GLN A 151 8.15 -24.07 -6.61
N ILE A 152 6.89 -24.19 -6.16
CA ILE A 152 6.21 -25.48 -6.00
C ILE A 152 6.12 -26.21 -7.35
N ILE A 153 5.62 -25.55 -8.39
CA ILE A 153 5.48 -26.13 -9.73
C ILE A 153 6.84 -26.61 -10.26
N ARG A 154 7.87 -25.77 -10.15
CA ARG A 154 9.23 -26.14 -10.60
C ARG A 154 9.74 -27.42 -9.93
N HIS A 155 9.57 -27.55 -8.61
CA HIS A 155 10.03 -28.73 -7.89
C HIS A 155 9.22 -30.00 -8.24
N LEU A 156 7.94 -29.87 -8.57
CA LEU A 156 7.14 -30.99 -9.06
C LEU A 156 7.63 -31.48 -10.43
N GLU A 157 7.96 -30.56 -11.35
CA GLU A 157 8.53 -30.91 -12.66
C GLU A 157 9.92 -31.56 -12.53
N GLU A 158 10.79 -31.03 -11.67
CA GLU A 158 12.11 -31.61 -11.38
C GLU A 158 12.02 -33.03 -10.82
N ALA A 159 11.04 -33.30 -9.95
CA ALA A 159 10.85 -34.62 -9.35
C ALA A 159 10.23 -35.66 -10.30
N ASN A 160 9.56 -35.20 -11.35
CA ASN A 160 8.94 -36.05 -12.37
C ASN A 160 9.87 -36.36 -13.56
N SER A 161 11.09 -35.78 -13.56
CA SER A 161 12.15 -36.00 -14.54
C SER A 161 13.13 -37.07 -14.08
#